data_AF-A0A1F6PSA8-F1
#
_entry.id   AF-A0A1F6PSA8-F1
#
_cell.length_a   1.000
_cell.length_b   1.000
_cell.length_c   1.000
_cell.angle_alpha   90.00
_cell.angle_beta   90.00
_cell.angle_gamma   90.00
#
_symmetry.space_group_name_H-M   'P 1'
#
loop_
_entity.id
_entity.type
_entity.pdbx_description
1 polymer ?
#
loop_
_entity_poly.entity_id
_entity_poly.type
_entity_poly.pdbx_seq_one_letter_code
_entity_poly.pdbx_strand_id
1 'polypeptide(L)'
;MKLLFIFIIIIVLYGSTLYASVENLIDKLDLTHPQVKKLRDQQLEHTRTMESLKTKISENEQILKKEMTSAEPDKEKIKMFTKTLNELRDDLLEKKVDAIMDMRKVMTKDQLRKMDRVMERSEKGETRVGRPKEVRNKSDREIKPRAITVHSRRLR
;
A
#
# COMPACT_ATOMS: atom_id res chain seq x y z
N MET A 1 -1.96 -3.78 -6.73
CA MET A 1 -3.32 -4.32 -6.46
C MET A 1 -3.75 -4.34 -4.97
N LYS A 2 -3.05 -4.97 -4.01
CA LYS A 2 -3.55 -5.01 -2.60
C LYS A 2 -3.13 -3.83 -1.70
N LEU A 3 -1.98 -3.18 -1.93
CA LEU A 3 -1.50 -2.11 -1.03
C LEU A 3 -2.14 -0.73 -1.26
N LEU A 4 -2.60 -0.41 -2.47
CA LEU A 4 -3.08 0.95 -2.77
C LEU A 4 -4.56 1.18 -2.44
N PHE A 5 -5.41 0.14 -2.46
CA PHE A 5 -6.78 0.23 -1.93
C PHE A 5 -6.80 0.52 -0.43
N ILE A 6 -5.77 0.06 0.28
CA ILE A 6 -5.55 0.39 1.69
C ILE A 6 -5.21 1.88 1.85
N PHE A 7 -4.60 2.53 0.86
CA PHE A 7 -4.24 3.95 0.93
C PHE A 7 -5.45 4.90 0.92
N ILE A 8 -6.50 4.62 0.13
CA ILE A 8 -7.76 5.40 0.22
C ILE A 8 -8.44 5.15 1.56
N ILE A 9 -8.46 3.89 2.02
CA ILE A 9 -8.97 3.56 3.35
C ILE A 9 -8.13 4.25 4.44
N ILE A 10 -6.81 4.41 4.28
CA ILE A 10 -5.92 5.14 5.22
C ILE A 10 -6.17 6.65 5.19
N ILE A 11 -6.33 7.25 4.00
CA ILE A 11 -6.66 8.69 3.85
C ILE A 11 -7.99 9.02 4.54
N VAL A 12 -8.90 8.05 4.55
CA VAL A 12 -10.23 8.10 5.15
C VAL A 12 -10.18 7.70 6.65
N LEU A 13 -9.29 6.79 7.07
CA LEU A 13 -9.13 6.33 8.46
C LEU A 13 -8.26 7.25 9.34
N TYR A 14 -7.33 8.01 8.78
CA TYR A 14 -6.42 8.88 9.53
C TYR A 14 -6.78 10.35 9.29
N GLY A 15 -7.95 10.74 9.79
CA GLY A 15 -8.38 12.13 9.82
C GLY A 15 -7.39 12.98 10.59
N SER A 16 -6.65 13.83 9.89
CA SER A 16 -6.21 15.16 10.37
C SER A 16 -5.32 15.92 9.38
N THR A 17 -4.71 15.29 8.38
CA THR A 17 -3.79 16.00 7.46
C THR A 17 -4.23 16.05 5.99
N LEU A 18 -5.44 15.59 5.67
CA LEU A 18 -5.79 15.21 4.29
C LEU A 18 -7.16 15.71 3.80
N TYR A 19 -7.69 16.82 4.34
CA TYR A 19 -8.91 17.47 3.82
C TYR A 19 -8.83 17.74 2.30
N ALA A 20 -7.69 18.25 1.83
CA ALA A 20 -7.47 18.53 0.42
C ALA A 20 -7.49 17.27 -0.46
N SER A 21 -7.07 16.10 0.05
CA SER A 21 -7.06 14.87 -0.75
C SER A 21 -8.46 14.26 -0.93
N VAL A 22 -9.32 14.43 0.09
CA VAL A 22 -10.70 13.93 0.06
C VAL A 22 -11.57 14.83 -0.83
N GLU A 23 -11.44 16.15 -0.72
CA GLU A 23 -12.13 17.09 -1.62
C GLU A 23 -11.74 16.86 -3.08
N ASN A 24 -10.44 16.71 -3.35
CA ASN A 24 -9.95 16.37 -4.69
C ASN A 24 -10.51 15.04 -5.22
N LEU A 25 -10.81 14.07 -4.36
CA LEU A 25 -11.39 12.79 -4.76
C LEU A 25 -12.89 12.91 -5.02
N ILE A 26 -13.61 13.67 -4.17
CA ILE A 26 -15.04 13.96 -4.34
C ILE A 26 -15.28 14.63 -5.71
N ASP A 27 -14.47 15.62 -6.05
CA ASP A 27 -14.58 16.35 -7.31
C ASP A 27 -14.19 15.46 -8.51
N LYS A 28 -13.10 14.69 -8.41
CA LYS A 28 -12.67 13.78 -9.49
C LYS A 28 -13.66 12.66 -9.77
N LEU A 29 -14.42 12.24 -8.76
CA LEU A 29 -15.42 11.19 -8.87
C LEU A 29 -16.83 11.74 -9.12
N ASP A 30 -17.00 13.07 -9.17
CA ASP A 30 -18.30 13.74 -9.30
C ASP A 30 -19.34 13.16 -8.31
N LEU A 31 -18.95 13.02 -7.04
CA LEU A 31 -19.85 12.47 -6.02
C LEU A 31 -20.90 13.51 -5.63
N THR A 32 -22.17 13.11 -5.66
CA THR A 32 -23.27 13.97 -5.20
C THR A 32 -23.22 14.15 -3.67
N HIS A 33 -23.74 15.26 -3.16
CA HIS A 33 -23.85 15.50 -1.72
C HIS A 33 -24.50 14.33 -0.94
N PRO A 34 -25.62 13.73 -1.41
CA PRO A 34 -26.19 12.56 -0.77
C PRO A 34 -25.25 11.34 -0.75
N GLN A 35 -24.49 11.10 -1.83
CA GLN A 35 -23.51 10.01 -1.88
C GLN A 35 -22.37 10.26 -0.89
N VAL A 36 -21.83 11.48 -0.83
CA VAL A 36 -20.77 11.86 0.12
C VAL A 36 -21.23 11.65 1.56
N LYS A 37 -22.45 12.09 1.89
CA LYS A 37 -23.01 11.88 3.24
C LYS A 37 -23.09 10.39 3.58
N LYS A 38 -23.66 9.58 2.69
CA LYS A 38 -23.80 8.13 2.89
C LYS A 38 -22.44 7.43 3.08
N LEU A 39 -21.45 7.81 2.29
CA LEU A 39 -20.08 7.27 2.41
C LEU A 39 -19.43 7.63 3.76
N ARG A 40 -19.63 8.86 4.24
CA ARG A 40 -19.13 9.30 5.55
C ARG A 40 -19.80 8.55 6.70
N ASP A 41 -21.12 8.36 6.63
CA ASP A 41 -21.87 7.64 7.66
C ASP A 41 -21.41 6.17 7.74
N GLN A 42 -21.27 5.50 6.58
CA GLN A 42 -20.73 4.13 6.50
C GLN A 42 -19.29 4.05 7.01
N GLN A 43 -18.45 5.03 6.66
CA GLN A 43 -17.07 5.11 7.12
C GLN A 43 -16.99 5.19 8.65
N LEU A 44 -17.82 6.02 9.28
CA LEU A 44 -17.81 6.18 10.74
C LEU A 44 -18.13 4.85 11.43
N GLU A 45 -19.09 4.09 10.90
CA GLU A 45 -19.43 2.76 11.40
C GLU A 45 -18.27 1.78 11.24
N HIS A 46 -17.71 1.65 10.04
CA HIS A 46 -16.58 0.76 9.78
C HIS A 46 -15.34 1.11 10.61
N THR A 47 -15.09 2.40 10.83
CA THR A 47 -13.93 2.88 11.61
C THR A 47 -14.00 2.38 13.05
N ARG A 48 -15.17 2.51 13.70
CA ARG A 48 -15.38 2.03 15.07
C ARG A 48 -15.16 0.52 15.19
N THR A 49 -15.70 -0.25 14.24
CA THR A 49 -15.50 -1.71 14.23
C THR A 49 -14.04 -2.09 14.02
N MET A 50 -13.35 -1.42 13.08
CA MET A 50 -11.94 -1.68 12.80
C MET A 50 -11.04 -1.30 13.97
N GLU A 51 -11.29 -0.18 14.65
CA GLU A 51 -10.54 0.24 15.83
C GLU A 51 -10.68 -0.79 16.95
N SER A 52 -11.90 -1.27 17.21
CA SER A 52 -12.12 -2.34 18.19
C SER A 52 -11.32 -3.61 17.87
N LEU A 53 -11.31 -4.05 16.61
CA LEU A 53 -10.52 -5.21 16.17
C LEU A 53 -9.02 -4.97 16.30
N LYS A 54 -8.52 -3.80 15.91
CA LYS A 54 -7.10 -3.44 16.06
C LYS A 54 -6.66 -3.44 17.52
N THR A 55 -7.48 -2.92 18.43
CA THR A 55 -7.22 -2.94 19.87
C THR A 55 -7.11 -4.38 20.37
N LYS A 56 -8.07 -5.25 20.03
CA LYS A 56 -8.03 -6.67 20.41
C LYS A 56 -6.81 -7.42 19.86
N ILE A 57 -6.41 -7.13 18.62
CA ILE A 57 -5.18 -7.69 18.02
C ILE A 57 -3.97 -7.23 18.83
N SER A 58 -3.84 -5.93 19.09
CA SER A 58 -2.73 -5.38 19.88
C SER A 58 -2.64 -5.99 21.27
N GLU A 59 -3.77 -6.15 21.96
CA GLU A 59 -3.83 -6.80 23.28
C GLU A 59 -3.35 -8.25 23.22
N ASN A 60 -3.83 -9.03 22.24
CA ASN A 60 -3.41 -10.43 22.08
C ASN A 60 -1.94 -10.57 21.66
N GLU A 61 -1.41 -9.64 20.84
CA GLU A 61 0.01 -9.60 20.49
C GLU A 61 0.89 -9.34 21.72
N GLN A 62 0.46 -8.45 22.61
CA GLN A 62 1.16 -8.18 23.87
C GLN A 62 1.15 -9.40 24.80
N ILE A 63 -0.02 -10.06 24.93
CA ILE A 63 -0.14 -11.28 25.75
C ILE A 63 0.74 -12.40 25.20
N LEU A 64 0.68 -12.65 23.89
CA LEU A 64 1.50 -13.65 23.22
C LEU A 64 3.00 -13.36 23.40
N LYS A 65 3.41 -12.10 23.22
CA LYS A 65 4.80 -11.68 23.45
C LYS A 65 5.23 -11.96 24.88
N LYS A 66 4.40 -11.60 25.87
CA LYS A 66 4.68 -11.84 27.29
C LYS A 66 4.88 -13.32 27.58
N GLU A 67 3.98 -14.17 27.08
CA GLU A 67 4.05 -15.63 27.27
C GLU A 67 5.30 -16.24 26.62
N MET A 68 5.63 -15.81 25.40
CA MET A 68 6.83 -16.28 24.70
C MET A 68 8.15 -15.85 25.37
N THR A 69 8.15 -14.73 26.11
CA THR A 69 9.32 -14.23 26.84
C THR A 69 9.35 -14.65 28.32
N SER A 70 8.38 -15.45 28.77
CA SER A 70 8.34 -15.99 30.13
C SER A 70 9.54 -16.91 30.39
N ALA A 71 9.98 -16.99 31.66
CA ALA A 71 10.99 -17.97 32.08
C ALA A 71 10.51 -19.42 31.86
N GLU A 72 9.19 -19.63 31.92
CA GLU A 72 8.53 -20.91 31.65
C GLU A 72 7.38 -20.66 30.66
N PRO A 73 7.63 -20.72 29.35
CA PRO A 73 6.60 -20.50 28.33
C PRO A 73 5.57 -21.64 28.29
N ASP A 74 4.28 -21.31 28.33
CA ASP A 74 3.20 -22.28 28.14
C ASP A 74 2.86 -22.43 26.65
N LYS A 75 3.27 -23.56 26.08
CA LYS A 75 3.07 -23.88 24.66
C LYS A 75 1.59 -23.90 24.25
N GLU A 76 0.69 -24.36 25.12
CA GLU A 76 -0.73 -24.45 24.78
C GLU A 76 -1.39 -23.07 24.80
N LYS A 77 -1.01 -22.20 25.75
CA LYS A 77 -1.43 -20.79 25.72
C LYS A 77 -0.90 -20.06 24.49
N ILE A 78 0.36 -20.26 24.12
CA ILE A 78 0.96 -19.66 22.92
C ILE A 78 0.17 -20.05 21.66
N LYS A 79 -0.16 -21.34 21.50
CA LYS A 79 -0.98 -21.81 20.37
C LYS A 79 -2.39 -21.20 20.39
N MET A 80 -3.03 -21.15 21.56
CA MET A 80 -4.36 -20.55 21.72
C MET A 80 -4.36 -19.08 21.30
N PHE A 81 -3.44 -18.26 21.83
CA PHE A 81 -3.35 -16.84 21.45
C PHE A 81 -2.97 -16.64 19.98
N THR A 82 -2.12 -17.51 19.42
CA THR A 82 -1.80 -17.47 17.99
C THR A 82 -3.05 -17.74 17.14
N LYS A 83 -3.90 -18.70 17.53
CA LYS A 83 -5.15 -19.00 16.84
C LYS A 83 -6.11 -17.81 16.92
N THR A 84 -6.32 -17.25 18.11
CA THR A 84 -7.16 -16.06 18.32
C THR A 84 -6.67 -14.86 17.49
N LEU A 85 -5.36 -14.65 17.39
CA LEU A 85 -4.80 -13.58 16.55
C LEU A 85 -5.09 -13.78 15.06
N ASN A 86 -5.04 -15.02 14.58
CA ASN A 86 -5.38 -15.31 13.19
C ASN A 86 -6.87 -15.05 12.93
N GLU A 87 -7.76 -15.52 13.80
CA GLU A 87 -9.20 -15.25 13.71
C GLU A 87 -9.48 -13.74 13.70
N LEU A 88 -8.89 -12.96 14.60
CA LEU A 88 -9.06 -11.50 14.64
C LEU A 88 -8.52 -10.78 13.39
N ARG A 89 -7.43 -11.30 12.80
CA ARG A 89 -6.86 -10.74 11.56
C ARG A 89 -7.73 -11.07 10.35
N ASP A 90 -8.31 -12.27 10.32
CA ASP A 90 -9.27 -12.68 9.30
C ASP A 90 -10.54 -11.82 9.40
N ASP A 91 -11.10 -11.63 10.60
CA ASP A 91 -12.22 -10.71 10.84
C ASP A 91 -11.91 -9.29 10.36
N LEU A 92 -10.69 -8.78 10.63
CA LEU A 92 -10.27 -7.47 10.17
C LEU A 92 -10.18 -7.38 8.65
N LEU A 93 -9.76 -8.44 7.97
CA LEU A 93 -9.74 -8.52 6.51
C LEU A 93 -11.14 -8.56 5.93
N GLU A 94 -12.04 -9.37 6.51
CA GLU A 94 -13.44 -9.43 6.12
C GLU A 94 -14.11 -8.05 6.26
N LYS A 95 -13.91 -7.36 7.38
CA LYS A 95 -14.47 -6.02 7.57
C LYS A 95 -13.91 -4.97 6.59
N LYS A 96 -12.67 -5.14 6.11
CA LYS A 96 -12.12 -4.31 5.02
C LYS A 96 -12.82 -4.60 3.70
N VAL A 97 -13.09 -5.87 3.40
CA VAL A 97 -13.83 -6.27 2.20
C VAL A 97 -15.25 -5.72 2.24
N ASP A 98 -15.95 -5.88 3.37
CA ASP A 98 -17.30 -5.34 3.59
C ASP A 98 -17.34 -3.84 3.30
N ALA A 99 -16.41 -3.08 3.91
CA ALA A 99 -16.34 -1.63 3.72
C ALA A 99 -16.12 -1.22 2.25
N ILE A 100 -15.27 -1.95 1.52
CA ILE A 100 -15.05 -1.71 0.09
C ILE A 100 -16.32 -2.01 -0.71
N MET A 101 -16.98 -3.14 -0.43
CA MET A 101 -18.21 -3.52 -1.11
C MET A 101 -19.33 -2.52 -0.86
N ASP A 102 -19.47 -2.03 0.37
CA ASP A 102 -20.49 -1.07 0.75
C ASP A 102 -20.25 0.31 0.13
N MET A 103 -19.00 0.78 0.08
CA MET A 103 -18.63 1.97 -0.68
C MET A 103 -18.99 1.83 -2.16
N ARG A 104 -18.68 0.68 -2.76
CA ARG A 104 -18.95 0.42 -4.18
C ARG A 104 -20.45 0.44 -4.50
N LYS A 105 -21.32 0.05 -3.57
CA LYS A 105 -22.79 0.10 -3.73
C LYS A 105 -23.35 1.52 -3.79
N VAL A 106 -22.63 2.53 -3.30
CA VAL A 106 -23.08 3.94 -3.30
C VAL A 106 -22.77 4.64 -4.62
N MET A 107 -21.72 4.21 -5.31
CA MET A 107 -21.22 4.84 -6.53
C MET A 107 -21.88 4.26 -7.78
N THR A 108 -22.03 5.07 -8.82
CA THR A 108 -22.47 4.60 -10.14
C THR A 108 -21.35 3.83 -10.84
N LYS A 109 -21.69 3.04 -11.87
CA LYS A 109 -20.69 2.31 -12.68
C LYS A 109 -19.62 3.22 -13.28
N ASP A 110 -20.00 4.43 -13.70
CA ASP A 110 -19.04 5.38 -14.28
C ASP A 110 -18.13 6.02 -13.22
N GLN A 111 -18.67 6.28 -12.02
CA GLN A 111 -17.88 6.75 -10.88
C GLN A 111 -16.88 5.67 -10.43
N LEU A 112 -17.30 4.39 -10.41
CA LEU A 112 -16.40 3.26 -10.14
C LEU A 112 -15.28 3.15 -11.17
N ARG A 113 -15.60 3.28 -12.47
CA ARG A 113 -14.59 3.29 -13.54
C ARG A 113 -13.63 4.48 -13.42
N LYS A 114 -14.12 5.66 -13.01
CA LYS A 114 -13.26 6.82 -12.73
C LYS A 114 -12.32 6.53 -11.57
N MET A 115 -12.84 5.92 -10.50
CA MET A 115 -12.06 5.51 -9.34
C MET A 115 -10.94 4.53 -9.73
N ASP A 116 -11.26 3.47 -10.49
CA ASP A 116 -10.26 2.50 -10.93
C ASP A 116 -9.12 3.18 -11.75
N ARG A 117 -9.46 4.13 -12.63
CA ARG A 117 -8.45 4.90 -13.39
C ARG A 117 -7.60 5.81 -12.52
N VAL A 118 -8.19 6.45 -11.51
CA VAL A 118 -7.44 7.28 -10.55
C VAL A 118 -6.45 6.41 -9.78
N MET A 119 -6.87 5.20 -9.38
CA MET A 119 -6.03 4.24 -8.67
C MET A 119 -4.85 3.76 -9.52
N GLU A 120 -5.09 3.35 -10.77
CA GLU A 120 -4.02 2.91 -11.68
C GLU A 120 -2.97 3.99 -11.96
N ARG A 121 -3.37 5.26 -12.01
CA ARG A 121 -2.44 6.38 -12.22
C ARG A 121 -1.57 6.63 -11.00
N SER A 122 -2.11 6.45 -9.79
CA SER A 122 -1.35 6.56 -8.55
C SER A 122 -0.30 5.44 -8.43
N GLU A 123 -0.63 4.20 -8.82
CA GLU A 123 0.34 3.08 -8.80
C GLU A 123 1.52 3.30 -9.78
N LYS A 124 1.30 3.99 -10.90
CA LYS A 124 2.34 4.28 -11.90
C LYS A 124 3.18 5.53 -11.59
N GLY A 125 2.74 6.36 -10.63
CA GLY A 125 3.44 7.58 -10.22
C GLY A 125 4.65 7.34 -9.31
N GLU A 126 4.68 6.23 -8.57
CA GLU A 126 5.72 5.94 -7.57
C GLU A 126 6.95 5.18 -8.12
N THR A 127 6.96 4.77 -9.40
CA THR A 127 8.10 4.06 -10.02
C THR A 127 9.16 4.99 -10.64
N ARG A 128 9.15 6.29 -10.33
CA ARG A 128 10.17 7.25 -10.77
C ARG A 128 10.86 7.98 -9.61
N VAL A 129 11.27 7.24 -8.57
CA VAL A 129 12.34 7.72 -7.70
C VAL A 129 13.66 7.38 -8.39
N GLY A 130 14.34 8.41 -8.88
CA GLY A 130 15.46 8.32 -9.80
C GLY A 130 16.65 7.55 -9.25
N ARG A 131 17.09 6.54 -10.01
CA ARG A 131 18.51 6.24 -10.12
C ARG A 131 19.19 7.53 -10.62
N PRO A 132 20.21 8.07 -9.95
CA PRO A 132 20.94 9.20 -10.48
C PRO A 132 21.41 8.84 -11.89
N LYS A 133 21.05 9.65 -12.89
CA LYS A 133 21.70 9.57 -14.19
C LYS A 133 23.14 9.97 -13.94
N GLU A 134 24.02 8.99 -13.88
CA GLU A 134 25.46 9.18 -13.94
C GLU A 134 25.73 10.05 -15.17
N VAL A 135 26.10 11.31 -14.92
CA VAL A 135 26.54 12.23 -15.95
C VAL A 135 27.87 11.68 -16.41
N ARG A 136 27.83 10.81 -17.43
CA ARG A 136 29.00 10.29 -18.11
C ARG A 136 29.74 11.48 -18.72
N ASN A 137 30.76 11.94 -18.00
CA ASN A 137 31.63 13.02 -18.43
C ASN A 137 32.31 12.60 -19.73
N LYS A 138 32.02 13.30 -20.83
CA LYS A 138 32.59 13.03 -22.16
C LYS A 138 34.01 13.61 -22.28
N SER A 139 34.89 13.37 -21.31
CA SER A 139 36.31 13.76 -21.38
C SER A 139 37.24 12.63 -21.78
N ASP A 140 36.81 11.36 -21.70
CA ASP A 140 37.67 10.23 -22.06
C ASP A 140 37.51 9.86 -23.54
N ARG A 141 37.91 10.80 -24.41
CA ARG A 141 38.21 10.49 -25.81
C ARG A 141 39.64 9.96 -25.92
N GLU A 142 39.70 8.67 -26.23
CA GLU A 142 40.70 8.04 -27.11
C GLU A 142 42.20 8.31 -26.81
N ILE A 143 42.81 7.46 -26.00
CA ILE A 143 44.19 7.03 -26.28
C ILE A 143 44.09 5.75 -27.10
N LYS A 144 44.25 5.86 -28.43
CA LYS A 144 44.34 4.72 -29.33
C LYS A 144 45.67 3.98 -29.11
N PRO A 145 45.71 2.68 -28.80
CA PRO A 145 46.93 1.90 -29.01
C PRO A 145 47.15 1.74 -30.52
N ARG A 146 48.29 2.23 -31.02
CA ARG A 146 48.74 2.03 -32.40
C ARG A 146 48.85 0.54 -32.70
N ALA A 147 48.18 0.09 -33.76
CA ALA A 147 48.35 -1.23 -34.32
C ALA A 147 49.80 -1.41 -34.82
N ILE A 148 50.50 -2.41 -34.27
CA ILE A 148 51.78 -2.88 -34.79
C ILE A 148 51.47 -3.63 -36.09
N THR A 149 51.84 -3.05 -37.22
CA THR A 149 51.76 -3.71 -38.52
C THR A 149 53.02 -4.54 -38.71
N VAL A 150 52.92 -5.86 -38.58
CA VAL A 150 53.99 -6.80 -38.95
C VAL A 150 53.98 -6.92 -40.47
N HIS A 151 54.97 -6.33 -41.14
CA HIS A 151 55.27 -6.64 -42.53
C HIS A 151 56.26 -7.80 -42.58
N SER A 152 55.73 -8.98 -42.84
CA SER A 152 56.47 -10.12 -43.34
C SER A 152 57.02 -9.81 -44.74
N ARG A 153 58.35 -9.78 -44.89
CA ARG A 153 58.99 -9.96 -46.20
C ARG A 153 59.73 -11.29 -46.23
N ARG A 154 59.38 -12.03 -47.29
CA ARG A 154 59.75 -13.39 -47.68
C ARG A 154 61.26 -13.62 -47.79
N LEU A 155 61.60 -14.85 -47.40
CA LEU A 155 62.60 -15.76 -47.99
C LEU A 155 62.94 -15.48 -49.47
N ARG A 156 64.23 -15.24 -49.74
CA ARG A 156 65.14 -16.16 -50.46
C ARG A 156 66.57 -15.65 -50.37
#